data_AF-E6MKY2-F1
#
_entry.id   AF-E6MKY2-F1
#
_cell.length_a   1.000
_cell.length_b   1.000
_cell.length_c   1.000
_cell.angle_alpha   90.00
_cell.angle_beta   90.00
_cell.angle_gamma   90.00
#
_symmetry.space_group_name_H-M   'P 1'
#
loop_
_entity.id
_entity.type
_entity.pdbx_description
1 polymer ?
#
loop_
_entity_poly.entity_id
_entity_poly.type
_entity_poly.pdbx_seq_one_letter_code
_entity_poly.pdbx_strand_id
1 'polypeptide(L)'
;MKKVTLNVPNYSPDTGVVLNWEGNFTIKVSDINGSVSIEANTEGLVSLANHLLNLSQSSVPIGTHLHLDEYNSLEEGSLDLIIEKI
;
A
#
# COMPACT_ATOMS: atom_id res chain seq x y z
N MET A 1 -19.20 15.98 -5.82
CA MET A 1 -18.42 14.73 -5.79
C MET A 1 -17.01 15.04 -6.28
N LYS A 2 -15.96 14.58 -5.57
CA LYS A 2 -14.57 14.71 -6.01
C LYS A 2 -14.21 13.50 -6.86
N LYS A 3 -13.70 13.72 -8.08
CA LYS A 3 -13.15 12.65 -8.92
C LYS A 3 -11.63 12.62 -8.70
N VAL A 4 -11.10 11.43 -8.42
CA VAL A 4 -9.66 11.19 -8.31
C VAL A 4 -9.24 10.35 -9.51
N THR A 5 -8.12 10.70 -10.13
CA THR A 5 -7.51 9.93 -11.21
C THR A 5 -6.17 9.42 -10.70
N LEU A 6 -5.98 8.09 -10.77
CA LEU A 6 -4.76 7.41 -10.34
C LEU A 6 -4.19 6.66 -11.53
N ASN A 7 -2.86 6.66 -11.65
CA ASN A 7 -2.17 5.78 -12.59
C ASN A 7 -1.97 4.40 -11.91
N VAL A 8 -2.65 3.39 -12.43
CA VAL A 8 -2.56 2.01 -11.93
C VAL A 8 -1.95 1.16 -13.04
N PRO A 9 -0.63 0.92 -13.02
CA PRO A 9 0.05 0.13 -14.05
C PRO A 9 -0.43 -1.31 -14.04
N ASN A 10 -0.46 -1.94 -15.22
CA ASN A 10 -0.81 -3.35 -15.30
C ASN A 10 0.23 -4.22 -14.60
N TYR A 11 -0.23 -5.23 -13.87
CA TYR A 11 0.66 -6.28 -13.38
C TYR A 11 1.40 -6.97 -14.53
N SER A 12 2.68 -7.23 -14.32
CA SER A 12 3.51 -8.07 -15.19
C SER A 12 4.26 -9.10 -14.34
N PRO A 13 4.35 -10.38 -14.76
CA PRO A 13 5.17 -11.37 -14.07
C PRO A 13 6.66 -10.98 -13.95
N ASP A 14 7.18 -10.18 -14.88
CA ASP A 14 8.59 -9.78 -14.91
C ASP A 14 8.94 -8.73 -13.85
N THR A 15 7.97 -7.88 -13.48
CA THR A 15 8.17 -6.75 -12.55
C THR A 15 7.37 -6.86 -11.26
N GLY A 16 6.37 -7.76 -11.21
CA GLY A 16 5.44 -7.87 -10.12
C GLY A 16 4.45 -6.70 -10.02
N VAL A 17 3.93 -6.51 -8.81
CA VAL A 17 3.09 -5.36 -8.45
C VAL A 17 3.98 -4.12 -8.27
N VAL A 18 3.58 -3.01 -8.87
CA VAL A 18 4.34 -1.74 -8.79
C VAL A 18 3.80 -0.88 -7.64
N LEU A 19 4.71 -0.38 -6.80
CA LEU A 19 4.41 0.56 -5.72
C LEU A 19 4.62 2.00 -6.21
N ASN A 20 3.52 2.69 -6.56
CA ASN A 20 3.53 4.08 -7.02
C ASN A 20 3.26 5.06 -5.87
N TRP A 21 4.33 5.55 -5.25
CA TRP A 21 4.26 6.49 -4.13
C TRP A 21 4.03 7.93 -4.60
N GLU A 22 3.11 8.62 -3.94
CA GLU A 22 3.00 10.08 -4.02
C GLU A 22 4.14 10.73 -3.24
N GLY A 23 4.62 11.90 -3.68
CA GLY A 23 5.72 12.59 -3.00
C GLY A 23 5.35 13.04 -1.58
N ASN A 24 6.31 13.00 -0.65
CA ASN A 24 6.14 13.39 0.76
C ASN A 24 5.06 12.59 1.51
N PHE A 25 4.79 11.35 1.09
CA PHE A 25 3.92 10.46 1.86
C PHE A 25 4.50 10.19 3.26
N THR A 26 3.62 10.04 4.25
CA THR A 26 3.97 9.57 5.60
C THR A 26 2.93 8.55 6.03
N ILE A 27 3.38 7.41 6.55
CA ILE A 27 2.52 6.30 6.96
C ILE A 27 3.09 5.66 8.22
N LYS A 28 2.27 5.55 9.26
CA LYS A 28 2.61 4.85 10.49
C LYS A 28 1.61 3.73 10.74
N VAL A 29 2.10 2.59 11.21
CA VAL A 29 1.27 1.43 11.56
C VAL A 29 1.52 1.06 13.01
N SER A 30 0.45 0.93 13.80
CA SER A 30 0.55 0.61 15.23
C SER A 30 -0.59 -0.31 15.68
N ASP A 31 -0.39 -0.98 16.82
CA ASP A 31 -1.48 -1.66 17.54
C ASP A 31 -2.09 -0.71 18.56
N ILE A 32 -3.42 -0.60 18.53
CA ILE A 32 -4.22 0.13 19.52
C ILE A 32 -5.20 -0.86 20.13
N ASN A 33 -4.81 -1.50 21.24
CA ASN A 33 -5.62 -2.45 21.99
C ASN A 33 -6.12 -3.62 21.13
N GLY A 34 -5.23 -4.23 20.33
CA GLY A 34 -5.58 -5.33 19.42
C GLY A 34 -6.20 -4.89 18.09
N SER A 35 -6.30 -3.58 17.84
CA SER A 35 -6.73 -3.04 16.55
C SER A 35 -5.53 -2.47 15.80
N VAL A 36 -5.38 -2.83 14.53
CA VAL A 36 -4.37 -2.21 13.66
C VAL A 36 -4.81 -0.80 13.29
N SER A 37 -3.99 0.19 13.65
CA SER A 37 -4.16 1.59 13.25
C SER A 37 -3.18 1.92 12.14
N ILE A 38 -3.70 2.41 11.01
CA ILE A 38 -2.91 2.95 9.91
C ILE A 38 -3.16 4.46 9.88
N GLU A 39 -2.16 5.24 10.27
CA GLU A 39 -2.18 6.70 10.28
C GLU A 39 -1.35 7.21 9.11
N ALA A 40 -1.91 8.08 8.27
CA ALA A 40 -1.22 8.58 7.10
C ALA A 40 -1.70 9.98 6.71
N ASN A 41 -0.83 10.75 6.05
CA ASN A 41 -1.24 11.98 5.37
C ASN A 41 -2.02 11.66 4.07
N THR A 42 -2.45 12.71 3.36
CA THR A 42 -3.25 12.54 2.13
C THR A 42 -2.50 11.72 1.08
N GLU A 43 -1.21 12.01 0.90
CA GLU A 43 -0.30 11.39 -0.05
C GLU A 43 -0.07 9.91 0.29
N GLY A 44 0.09 9.57 1.57
CA GLY A 44 0.18 8.19 2.05
C GLY A 44 -1.11 7.41 1.82
N LEU A 45 -2.27 8.00 2.14
CA LEU A 45 -3.57 7.36 1.88
C LEU A 45 -3.82 7.14 0.38
N VAL A 46 -3.44 8.10 -0.47
CA VAL A 46 -3.55 7.97 -1.93
C VAL A 46 -2.61 6.89 -2.46
N SER A 47 -1.38 6.82 -1.94
CA SER A 47 -0.41 5.79 -2.31
C SER A 47 -0.92 4.40 -1.94
N LEU A 48 -1.38 4.20 -0.70
CA LEU A 48 -1.96 2.94 -0.26
C LEU A 48 -3.17 2.54 -1.11
N ALA A 49 -4.08 3.47 -1.41
CA ALA A 49 -5.21 3.20 -2.30
C ALA A 49 -4.74 2.77 -3.71
N ASN A 50 -3.72 3.41 -4.26
CA ASN A 50 -3.12 3.02 -5.54
C ASN A 50 -2.55 1.58 -5.46
N HIS A 51 -1.83 1.25 -4.39
CA HIS A 51 -1.21 -0.07 -4.25
C HIS A 51 -2.26 -1.18 -4.08
N LEU A 52 -3.33 -0.92 -3.34
CA LEU A 52 -4.48 -1.83 -3.23
C LEU A 52 -5.14 -2.06 -4.59
N LEU A 53 -5.33 -1.01 -5.39
CA LEU A 53 -5.83 -1.15 -6.76
C LEU A 53 -4.88 -1.99 -7.62
N ASN A 54 -3.57 -1.78 -7.51
CA ASN A 54 -2.61 -2.61 -8.24
C ASN A 54 -2.68 -4.09 -7.82
N LEU A 55 -2.72 -4.37 -6.52
CA LEU A 55 -2.81 -5.73 -5.97
C LEU A 55 -4.11 -6.44 -6.38
N SER A 56 -5.23 -5.71 -6.44
CA SER A 56 -6.55 -6.25 -6.76
C SER A 56 -6.75 -6.69 -8.21
N GLN A 57 -5.82 -6.36 -9.11
CA GLN A 57 -5.94 -6.69 -10.53
C GLN A 57 -6.15 -8.20 -10.74
N SER A 58 -7.04 -8.58 -11.65
CA SER A 58 -7.37 -10.00 -11.91
C SER A 58 -6.16 -10.82 -12.35
N SER A 59 -5.19 -10.19 -12.99
CA SER A 59 -3.94 -10.80 -13.46
C SER A 59 -2.91 -11.07 -12.34
N VAL A 60 -3.05 -10.46 -11.17
CA VAL A 60 -2.17 -10.72 -10.02
C VAL A 60 -2.47 -12.10 -9.43
N PRO A 61 -1.48 -12.99 -9.23
CA PRO A 61 -1.69 -14.30 -8.62
C PRO A 61 -2.20 -14.22 -7.17
N ILE A 62 -3.04 -15.19 -6.77
CA ILE A 62 -3.41 -15.40 -5.36
C ILE A 62 -2.15 -15.69 -4.53
N GLY A 63 -2.10 -15.15 -3.32
CA GLY A 63 -0.93 -15.22 -2.42
C GLY A 63 0.12 -14.13 -2.66
N THR A 64 -0.06 -13.28 -3.69
CA THR A 64 0.77 -12.08 -3.84
C THR A 64 0.45 -11.12 -2.70
N HIS A 65 1.47 -10.58 -2.05
CA HIS A 65 1.30 -9.62 -0.97
C HIS A 65 2.20 -8.40 -1.12
N LEU A 66 1.75 -7.30 -0.53
CA LEU A 66 2.56 -6.12 -0.25
C LEU A 66 3.13 -6.29 1.17
N HIS A 67 4.41 -5.99 1.36
CA HIS A 67 5.05 -5.99 2.68
C HIS A 67 5.76 -4.65 2.89
N LEU A 68 5.25 -3.87 3.83
CA LEU A 68 5.78 -2.56 4.18
C LEU A 68 6.31 -2.58 5.61
N ASP A 69 7.47 -1.96 5.82
CA ASP A 69 8.15 -1.87 7.11
C ASP A 69 8.82 -0.49 7.29
N GLU A 70 9.39 -0.25 8.47
CA GLU A 70 10.06 1.00 8.81
C GLU A 70 11.33 1.31 7.97
N TYR A 71 11.88 0.31 7.27
CA TYR A 71 13.07 0.46 6.44
C TYR A 71 12.75 0.74 4.98
N ASN A 72 11.51 0.50 4.55
CA ASN A 72 11.13 0.59 3.14
C ASN A 72 10.00 1.59 2.83
N SER A 73 9.15 1.97 3.80
CA SER A 73 7.98 2.84 3.55
C SER A 73 7.33 3.44 4.79
N LEU A 74 7.46 2.84 5.97
CA LEU A 74 6.74 3.26 7.16
C LEU A 74 7.61 4.14 8.07
N GLU A 75 6.98 4.98 8.89
CA GLU A 75 7.69 5.77 9.89
C GLU A 75 8.33 4.87 10.96
N GLU A 76 9.45 5.31 11.55
CA GLU A 76 10.18 4.59 12.60
C GLU A 76 9.27 4.10 13.73
N GLY A 77 9.47 2.85 14.16
CA GLY A 77 8.68 2.21 15.20
C GLY A 77 7.30 1.74 14.73
N SER A 78 7.04 1.72 13.42
CA SER A 78 5.85 1.08 12.87
C SER A 78 5.92 -0.44 12.96
N LEU A 79 4.76 -1.08 13.11
CA LEU A 79 4.63 -2.51 12.87
C LEU A 79 4.67 -2.80 11.37
N ASP A 80 5.17 -3.98 10.99
CA ASP A 80 5.08 -4.48 9.62
C ASP A 80 3.61 -4.56 9.15
N LEU A 81 3.35 -4.07 7.95
CA LEU A 81 2.05 -4.16 7.28
C LEU A 81 2.14 -5.11 6.09
N ILE A 82 1.39 -6.22 6.17
CA ILE A 82 1.24 -7.18 5.09
C ILE A 82 -0.20 -7.17 4.58
N ILE A 83 -0.36 -7.02 3.26
CA ILE A 83 -1.67 -7.06 2.59
C ILE A 83 -1.59 -8.07 1.46
N GLU A 84 -2.38 -9.14 1.54
CA GLU A 84 -2.34 -10.27 0.60
C GLU A 84 -3.62 -10.35 -0.24
N LYS A 85 -3.45 -10.70 -1.53
CA LYS A 85 -4.56 -11.07 -2.39
C LYS A 85 -4.96 -12.53 -2.14
N ILE A 86 -6.23 -12.73 -1.81
CA ILE A 86 -6.87 -14.05 -1.64
C ILE A 86 -7.76 -14.44 -2.82
#